data_AF-A0A7S8FCQ6-F1
#
_entry.id   AF-A0A7S8FCQ6-F1
#
_cell.length_a   1.000
_cell.length_b   1.000
_cell.length_c   1.000
_cell.angle_alpha   90.00
_cell.angle_beta   90.00
_cell.angle_gamma   90.00
#
_symmetry.space_group_name_H-M   'P 1'
#
loop_
_entity.id
_entity.type
_entity.pdbx_description
1 polymer ?
#
loop_
_entity_poly.entity_id
_entity_poly.type
_entity_poly.pdbx_seq_one_letter_code
_entity_poly.pdbx_strand_id
1 'polypeptide(L)' 'MVPAPFSTGLFLYGNPLSVSRGADETTLEEARLQLEMTLNRLTDEAEQAVTRQPPAIRRDSKRSFERFNG' A
#
# COMPACT_ATOMS: atom_id res chain seq x y z
N MET A 1 -19.27 13.65 -7.78
CA MET A 1 -19.16 12.54 -6.81
C MET A 1 -18.15 11.55 -7.37
N VAL A 2 -17.12 11.16 -6.62
CA VAL A 2 -16.12 10.16 -7.07
C VAL A 2 -16.63 8.76 -6.70
N PRO A 3 -16.81 7.84 -7.67
CA PRO A 3 -17.29 6.48 -7.38
C PRO A 3 -16.22 5.65 -6.67
N ALA A 4 -16.68 4.76 -5.77
CA ALA A 4 -15.82 3.74 -5.16
C ALA A 4 -15.19 2.84 -6.25
N PRO A 5 -13.95 2.35 -6.06
CA PRO A 5 -13.14 2.42 -4.83
C PRO A 5 -12.27 3.68 -4.70
N PHE A 6 -12.34 4.64 -5.64
CA PHE A 6 -11.47 5.82 -5.67
C PHE A 6 -11.93 6.97 -4.75
N SER A 7 -12.90 6.71 -3.88
CA SER A 7 -13.39 7.71 -2.91
C SER A 7 -12.44 7.92 -1.73
N THR A 8 -11.40 7.11 -1.59
CA THR A 8 -10.38 7.20 -0.53
C THR A 8 -8.98 7.10 -1.14
N GLY A 9 -8.06 7.96 -0.72
CA GLY A 9 -6.65 7.91 -1.08
C GLY A 9 -5.75 8.01 0.14
N LEU A 10 -4.56 7.39 0.08
CA LEU A 10 -3.52 7.46 1.10
C LEU A 10 -2.27 8.11 0.47
N PHE A 11 -1.73 9.12 1.13
CA PHE A 11 -0.48 9.76 0.74
C PHE A 11 0.51 9.65 1.89
N LEU A 12 1.67 9.05 1.62
CA LEU A 12 2.78 8.96 2.58
C LEU A 12 3.94 9.81 2.06
N TYR A 13 4.55 10.58 2.96
CA TYR A 13 5.71 11.41 2.65
C TYR A 13 6.90 11.01 3.52
N GLY A 14 8.08 10.95 2.90
CA GLY A 14 9.33 10.73 3.62
C GLY A 14 9.87 12.02 4.24
N ASN A 15 10.92 11.87 5.05
CA ASN A 15 11.68 13.02 5.52
C ASN A 15 12.40 13.70 4.35
N PRO A 16 12.47 15.04 4.33
CA PRO A 16 13.26 15.76 3.33
C PRO A 16 14.72 15.29 3.33
N LEU A 17 15.26 15.04 2.13
CA LEU A 17 16.66 14.72 1.93
C LEU A 17 17.40 15.95 1.40
N SER A 18 18.39 16.44 2.15
CA SER A 18 19.19 17.59 1.74
C SER A 18 20.47 17.13 1.07
N VAL A 19 20.73 17.62 -0.14
CA VAL A 19 21.95 17.32 -0.90
C VAL A 19 22.67 18.62 -1.22
N SER A 20 23.96 18.69 -0.92
CA SER A 20 24.79 19.85 -1.24
C SER A 20 24.92 20.03 -2.75
N ARG A 21 24.90 21.27 -3.24
CA ARG A 21 25.12 21.58 -4.66
C ARG A 21 26.50 21.12 -5.16
N GLY A 22 27.49 21.04 -4.27
CA GLY A 22 28.85 20.59 -4.58
C GLY A 22 29.16 19.18 -4.10
N ALA A 23 28.13 18.34 -3.86
CA ALA A 23 28.33 16.95 -3.49
C ALA A 23 29.13 16.20 -4.56
N ASP A 24 30.08 15.38 -4.13
CA ASP A 24 30.81 14.49 -5.03
C ASP A 24 29.96 13.28 -5.43
N GLU A 25 30.46 12.50 -6.38
CA GLU A 25 29.74 11.35 -6.94
C GLU A 25 29.38 10.31 -5.87
N THR A 26 30.27 10.06 -4.90
CA THR A 26 30.02 9.13 -3.80
C THR A 26 28.88 9.63 -2.91
N THR A 27 28.90 10.90 -2.51
CA THR A 27 27.85 11.51 -1.69
C THR A 27 26.50 11.52 -2.43
N LEU A 28 26.52 11.77 -3.74
CA LEU A 28 25.31 11.72 -4.56
C LEU A 28 24.74 10.31 -4.64
N GLU A 29 25.59 9.29 -4.78
CA GLU A 29 25.15 7.90 -4.81
C GLU A 29 24.59 7.44 -3.46
N GLU A 30 25.20 7.84 -2.35
CA GLU A 30 24.67 7.58 -1.01
C GLU A 30 23.28 8.21 -0.83
N ALA A 31 23.11 9.46 -1.24
CA ALA A 31 21.81 10.13 -1.22
C ALA A 31 20.78 9.44 -2.11
N ARG A 32 21.20 8.96 -3.30
CA ARG A 32 20.34 8.20 -4.22
C ARG A 32 19.84 6.91 -3.57
N LEU A 33 20.73 6.14 -2.95
CA LEU A 33 20.40 4.91 -2.23
C LEU A 33 19.44 5.18 -1.06
N GLN A 34 19.70 6.23 -0.26
CA GLN A 34 18.81 6.60 0.84
C GLN A 34 17.40 6.97 0.35
N LEU A 35 17.31 7.71 -0.76
CA LEU A 35 16.03 8.07 -1.38
C LEU A 35 15.29 6.81 -1.85
N GLU A 36 15.97 5.93 -2.58
CA GLU A 36 15.41 4.67 -3.09
C GLU A 36 14.87 3.79 -1.96
N MET A 37 15.67 3.56 -0.91
CA MET A 37 15.24 2.80 0.27
C MET A 37 13.99 3.40 0.93
N THR A 38 13.93 4.74 1.03
CA THR A 38 12.80 5.44 1.64
C THR A 38 11.53 5.28 0.80
N LEU A 39 11.63 5.48 -0.52
CA LEU A 39 10.50 5.37 -1.43
C LEU A 39 9.96 3.94 -1.51
N ASN A 40 10.84 2.94 -1.56
CA ASN A 40 10.45 1.54 -1.57
C ASN A 40 9.70 1.18 -0.28
N ARG A 41 10.25 1.54 0.89
CA ARG A 41 9.58 1.32 2.18
C ARG A 41 8.20 1.97 2.25
N LEU A 42 8.08 3.24 1.85
CA LEU A 42 6.78 3.94 1.88
C LEU A 42 5.78 3.33 0.89
N THR A 43 6.25 2.80 -0.23
CA THR A 43 5.40 2.09 -1.19
C THR A 43 4.85 0.81 -0.58
N ASP A 44 5.69 0.02 0.08
CA ASP A 44 5.28 -1.20 0.77
C ASP A 44 4.29 -0.91 1.91
N GLU A 45 4.53 0.16 2.68
CA GLU A 45 3.62 0.61 3.74
C GLU A 45 2.27 1.06 3.19
N ALA A 46 2.27 1.80 2.08
CA ALA A 46 1.05 2.23 1.42
C ALA A 46 0.24 1.04 0.90
N GLU A 47 0.89 0.09 0.22
CA GLU A 47 0.28 -1.15 -0.29
C GLU A 47 -0.37 -1.95 0.85
N GLN A 48 0.36 -2.16 1.95
CA GLN A 48 -0.17 -2.87 3.13
C GLN A 48 -1.39 -2.17 3.75
N ALA A 49 -1.40 -0.84 3.76
CA ALA A 49 -2.48 -0.06 4.35
C ALA A 49 -3.77 -0.06 3.49
N VAL A 50 -3.65 -0.15 2.16
CA VAL A 50 -4.80 -0.09 1.25
C VAL A 50 -5.29 -1.47 0.80
N THR A 51 -4.43 -2.49 0.84
CA THR A 51 -4.80 -3.86 0.51
C THR A 51 -5.59 -4.48 1.65
N ARG A 52 -6.92 -4.43 1.52
CA ARG A 52 -7.81 -5.26 2.34
C ARG A 52 -7.59 -6.71 1.93
N GLN A 53 -7.26 -7.58 2.89
CA GLN A 53 -7.49 -9.01 2.70
C GLN A 53 -8.96 -9.16 2.27
N PRO A 54 -9.25 -9.81 1.12
CA PRO A 54 -10.64 -10.11 0.80
C PRO A 54 -11.22 -10.87 1.99
N PRO A 55 -12.44 -10.56 2.45
CA PRO A 55 -13.05 -11.29 3.54
C PRO A 55 -12.94 -12.77 3.19
N ALA A 56 -12.31 -13.57 4.07
CA ALA A 56 -12.20 -15.00 3.88
C ALA A 56 -13.59 -15.49 3.46
N ILE A 57 -13.71 -16.10 2.28
CA ILE A 57 -14.98 -16.61 1.79
C ILE A 57 -15.43 -17.63 2.84
N ARG A 58 -16.31 -17.21 3.75
CA ARG A 58 -17.04 -18.14 4.60
C ARG A 58 -17.92 -18.89 3.63
N ARG A 59 -17.45 -20.06 3.18
CA ARG A 59 -18.29 -21.08 2.59
C ARG A 59 -19.23 -21.54 3.70
N ASP A 60 -20.23 -20.72 3.97
CA ASP A 60 -21.29 -21.10 4.88
C ASP A 60 -22.01 -22.26 4.20
N SER A 61 -21.90 -23.41 4.84
CA SER A 61 -22.40 -24.68 4.37
C SER A 61 -23.87 -24.53 3.98
N LYS A 62 -24.24 -24.99 2.78
CA LYS A 62 -25.63 -25.22 2.41
C LYS A 62 -26.26 -26.19 3.41
N ARG A 63 -26.79 -25.67 4.50
CA ARG A 63 -27.62 -26.36 5.49
C ARG A 63 -28.98 -25.65 5.52
N SER A 64 -29.64 -25.56 4.37
CA SER A 64 -30.99 -24.97 4.26
C SER A 64 -31.81 -25.47 3.07
N PHE A 65 -31.41 -26.55 2.38
CA PHE A 65 -32.22 -27.09 1.26
C PHE A 65 -33.16 -28.26 1.64
N GLU A 66 -33.14 -28.76 2.88
CA GLU A 66 -34.00 -29.89 3.31
C GLU A 66 -35.27 -29.46 4.08
N ARG A 67 -35.71 -28.20 3.98
CA ARG A 67 -36.97 -27.75 4.62
C ARG A 67 -38.01 -27.16 3.67
N PHE A 68 -37.90 -27.43 2.38
CA PHE A 68 -38.88 -26.98 1.41
C PHE A 68 -39.07 -28.00 0.28
N ASN A 69 -39.68 -29.14 0.62
CA ASN A 69 -40.55 -29.93 -0.25
C ASN A 69 -41.12 -31.06 0.61
N GLY A 70 -42.17 -30.70 1.35
CA GLY A 70 -43.25 -31.65 1.61
C GLY A 70 -44.09 -31.82 0.34
#